data_AF-A0A2W4NCJ7-F1
#
_entry.id   AF-A0A2W4NCJ7-F1
#
_cell.length_a   1.000
_cell.length_b   1.000
_cell.length_c   1.000
_cell.angle_alpha   90.00
_cell.angle_beta   90.00
_cell.angle_gamma   90.00
#
_symmetry.space_group_name_H-M   'P 1'
#
loop_
_entity.id
_entity.type
_entity.pdbx_description
1 polymer ?
#
loop_
_entity_poly.entity_id
_entity_poly.type
_entity_poly.pdbx_seq_one_letter_code
_entity_poly.pdbx_strand_id
1 'polypeptide(L)'
;MAELSPLVEQLVPEGKLLAVIPLGVDTAEARRAHKGTGYGQPLRLEVGVGDERRVLVLHTATANEFGHDRRADRACEMLLAFDTVNAIPRHTRALDVGAYLCSGGFLSLRDAGEFYLVTSWAEGRPYAHLTPQKIYYGDFCL
;
A
#
# COMPACT_ATOMS: atom_id res chain seq x y z
N MET A 1 17.35 -1.39 7.06
CA MET A 1 17.88 -2.09 5.86
C MET A 1 17.37 -3.54 5.81
N ALA A 2 17.56 -4.36 6.86
CA ALA A 2 17.14 -5.78 6.86
C ALA A 2 15.65 -6.03 6.54
N GLU A 3 14.74 -5.13 6.93
CA GLU A 3 13.29 -5.32 6.71
C GLU A 3 12.85 -5.21 5.24
N LEU A 4 13.64 -4.56 4.38
CA LEU A 4 13.32 -4.36 2.96
C LEU A 4 14.03 -5.35 2.03
N SER A 5 15.00 -6.10 2.52
CA SER A 5 15.71 -7.11 1.72
C SER A 5 14.76 -8.18 1.14
N PRO A 6 13.79 -8.73 1.89
CA PRO A 6 12.88 -9.73 1.35
C PRO A 6 12.05 -9.20 0.17
N LEU A 7 11.63 -7.93 0.22
CA LEU A 7 10.94 -7.28 -0.90
C LEU A 7 11.86 -7.21 -2.12
N VAL A 8 13.12 -6.79 -1.94
CA VAL A 8 14.09 -6.71 -3.04
C VAL A 8 14.34 -8.08 -3.66
N GLU A 9 14.54 -9.11 -2.84
CA GLU A 9 14.77 -10.48 -3.30
C GLU A 9 13.57 -11.04 -4.07
N GLN A 10 12.35 -10.68 -3.68
CA GLN A 10 11.12 -11.07 -4.40
C GLN A 10 10.98 -10.37 -5.76
N LEU A 11 11.39 -9.10 -5.87
CA LEU A 11 11.24 -8.31 -7.10
C LEU A 11 12.41 -8.48 -8.07
N VAL A 12 13.59 -8.77 -7.54
CA VAL A 12 14.83 -8.83 -8.29
C VAL A 12 15.57 -10.10 -7.85
N PRO A 13 15.45 -11.20 -8.61
CA PRO A 13 16.20 -12.42 -8.34
C PRO A 13 17.70 -12.11 -8.20
N GLU A 14 18.33 -12.67 -7.17
CA GLU A 14 19.74 -12.43 -6.79
C GLU A 14 20.06 -10.97 -6.40
N GLY A 15 19.04 -10.13 -6.30
CA GLY A 15 19.15 -8.73 -5.92
C GLY A 15 19.54 -8.56 -4.46
N LYS A 16 20.52 -7.69 -4.22
CA LYS A 16 20.95 -7.30 -2.86
C LYS A 16 20.65 -5.83 -2.64
N LEU A 17 19.93 -5.53 -1.57
CA LEU A 17 19.68 -4.15 -1.16
C LEU A 17 20.99 -3.50 -0.70
N LEU A 18 21.43 -2.47 -1.42
CA LEU A 18 22.66 -1.72 -1.14
C LEU A 18 22.39 -0.48 -0.30
N ALA A 19 21.33 0.26 -0.62
CA ALA A 19 20.99 1.51 0.07
C ALA A 19 19.48 1.79 0.06
N VAL A 20 19.03 2.52 1.08
CA VAL A 20 17.65 3.03 1.21
C VAL A 20 17.75 4.53 1.43
N ILE A 21 17.21 5.31 0.50
CA ILE A 21 17.34 6.76 0.47
C ILE A 21 15.93 7.36 0.43
N PRO A 22 15.49 8.11 1.45
CA PRO A 22 14.22 8.83 1.38
C PRO A 22 14.26 9.87 0.25
N LEU A 23 13.29 9.81 -0.65
CA LEU A 23 13.11 10.78 -1.72
C LEU A 23 12.35 11.98 -1.18
N GLY A 24 12.88 13.19 -1.40
CA GLY A 24 12.30 14.42 -0.89
C GLY A 24 12.75 15.61 -1.73
N VAL A 25 12.04 16.72 -1.56
CA VAL A 25 12.22 17.93 -2.37
C VAL A 25 13.51 18.64 -1.95
N ASP A 26 14.53 18.61 -2.81
CA ASP A 26 15.84 19.22 -2.60
C ASP A 26 15.85 20.76 -2.68
N THR A 27 14.91 21.44 -2.01
CA THR A 27 14.98 22.91 -1.84
C THR A 27 14.53 23.36 -0.46
N ALA A 28 15.23 24.37 0.07
CA ALA A 28 14.85 25.05 1.31
C ALA A 28 13.45 25.69 1.26
N GLU A 29 12.93 25.98 0.06
CA GLU A 29 11.57 26.49 -0.17
C GLU A 29 10.49 25.41 -0.03
N ALA A 30 10.76 24.19 -0.48
CA ALA A 30 9.80 23.10 -0.36
C ALA A 30 9.59 22.62 1.09
N ARG A 31 10.57 22.85 1.98
CA ARG A 31 10.39 22.67 3.44
C ARG A 31 9.40 23.67 4.05
N ARG A 32 9.21 24.85 3.45
CA ARG A 32 8.25 25.88 3.90
C ARG A 32 6.84 25.64 3.34
N ALA A 33 6.73 24.97 2.20
CA ALA A 33 5.45 24.51 1.68
C ALA A 33 5.05 23.22 2.40
N HIS A 34 3.98 23.26 3.18
CA HIS A 34 3.34 22.11 3.83
C HIS A 34 2.83 21.01 2.86
N LYS A 35 3.31 20.95 1.62
CA LYS A 35 2.89 20.02 0.55
C LYS A 35 3.67 18.70 0.58
N GLY A 36 3.96 18.18 1.77
CA GLY A 36 4.74 16.95 1.96
C GLY A 36 4.05 15.89 2.82
N THR A 37 2.75 16.03 3.14
CA THR A 37 2.18 15.39 4.33
C THR A 37 1.07 14.36 4.09
N GLY A 38 0.79 13.98 2.83
CA GLY A 38 -0.25 13.00 2.54
C GLY A 38 0.25 11.57 2.29
N TYR A 39 1.11 11.42 1.29
CA TYR A 39 1.30 10.16 0.57
C TYR A 39 2.48 9.31 1.06
N GLY A 40 2.94 9.52 2.29
CA GLY A 40 4.23 9.00 2.77
C GLY A 40 5.44 9.55 1.99
N GLN A 41 6.65 9.35 2.52
CA GLN A 41 7.87 9.72 1.80
C GLN A 41 8.33 8.53 0.95
N PRO A 42 8.37 8.62 -0.40
CA PRO A 42 8.86 7.52 -1.21
C PRO A 42 10.32 7.20 -0.88
N LEU A 43 10.68 5.92 -0.93
CA LEU A 43 12.05 5.48 -0.66
C LEU A 43 12.69 4.97 -1.95
N ARG A 44 13.84 5.53 -2.32
CA ARG A 44 14.70 4.97 -3.36
C ARG A 44 15.50 3.81 -2.78
N LEU A 45 15.40 2.65 -3.42
CA LEU A 45 16.14 1.45 -3.08
C LEU A 45 17.21 1.22 -4.15
N GLU A 46 18.47 1.23 -3.76
CA GLU A 46 19.56 0.83 -4.65
C GLU A 46 19.80 -0.67 -4.50
N VAL A 47 19.76 -1.39 -5.61
CA VAL A 47 19.84 -2.86 -5.66
C VAL A 47 20.99 -3.27 -6.55
N GLY A 48 21.89 -4.11 -6.05
CA GLY A 48 22.95 -4.75 -6.85
C GLY A 48 22.48 -6.10 -7.37
N VAL A 49 22.79 -6.42 -8.64
CA VAL A 49 22.52 -7.71 -9.27
C VAL A 49 23.72 -8.09 -10.12
N GLY A 50 24.55 -9.01 -9.64
CA GLY A 50 25.88 -9.24 -10.24
C GLY A 50 26.69 -7.94 -10.28
N ASP A 51 27.13 -7.56 -11.48
CA ASP A 51 27.86 -6.30 -11.74
C ASP A 51 26.95 -5.11 -12.07
N GLU A 52 25.63 -5.32 -12.16
CA GLU A 52 24.66 -4.28 -12.48
C GLU A 52 24.07 -3.62 -11.22
N ARG A 53 23.62 -2.37 -11.40
CA ARG A 53 22.80 -1.67 -10.41
C ARG A 53 21.42 -1.40 -10.96
N ARG A 54 20.42 -1.64 -10.11
CA ARG A 54 19.02 -1.29 -10.33
C ARG A 54 18.56 -0.32 -9.26
N VAL A 55 17.59 0.51 -9.61
CA VAL A 55 16.97 1.46 -8.68
C VAL A 55 15.48 1.18 -8.67
N LEU A 56 14.94 0.92 -7.48
CA LEU A 56 13.52 0.76 -7.24
C LEU A 56 13.02 1.96 -6.42
N VAL A 57 11.73 2.26 -6.50
CA VAL A 57 11.09 3.24 -5.63
C VAL A 57 9.94 2.56 -4.90
N LEU A 58 10.01 2.56 -3.57
CA LEU A 58 8.94 2.09 -2.70
C LEU A 58 8.06 3.27 -2.31
N HIS A 59 6.79 3.20 -2.71
CA HIS A 59 5.75 4.12 -2.29
C HIS A 59 5.01 3.52 -1.10
N THR A 60 4.70 4.34 -0.09
CA THR A 60 3.91 3.91 1.08
C THR A 60 2.84 4.95 1.36
N ALA A 61 1.60 4.54 1.63
CA ALA A 61 0.54 5.48 2.01
C ALA A 61 0.29 5.44 3.52
N THR A 62 0.32 6.61 4.16
CA THR A 62 -0.05 6.80 5.56
C THR A 62 -1.41 7.51 5.66
N ALA A 63 -2.12 7.31 6.78
CA ALA A 63 -3.37 8.02 7.02
C ALA A 63 -3.11 9.54 7.05
N ASN A 64 -4.00 10.31 6.44
CA ASN A 64 -3.94 11.77 6.37
C ASN A 64 -5.35 12.36 6.12
N GLU A 65 -5.47 13.67 6.28
CA GLU A 65 -6.73 14.44 6.16
C GLU A 65 -7.29 14.58 4.72
N PHE A 66 -6.59 14.06 3.71
CA PHE A 66 -6.93 14.18 2.28
C PHE A 66 -7.64 12.93 1.74
N GLY A 67 -8.46 12.27 2.57
CA GLY A 67 -9.27 11.11 2.16
C GLY A 67 -8.51 9.78 2.22
N HIS A 68 -7.41 9.72 2.99
CA HIS A 68 -6.61 8.50 3.18
C HIS A 68 -6.79 7.92 4.58
N ASP A 69 -7.82 8.36 5.29
CA ASP A 69 -8.06 8.03 6.70
C ASP A 69 -8.20 6.52 6.90
N ARG A 70 -8.99 5.86 6.05
CA ARG A 70 -9.25 4.43 6.18
C ARG A 70 -8.20 3.62 5.45
N ARG A 71 -7.93 2.42 5.96
CA ARG A 71 -7.07 1.44 5.29
C ARG A 71 -7.58 1.11 3.88
N ALA A 72 -8.89 1.06 3.68
CA ALA A 72 -9.50 0.77 2.39
C ALA A 72 -9.18 1.85 1.35
N ASP A 73 -9.19 3.12 1.75
CA ASP A 73 -8.90 4.25 0.85
C ASP A 73 -7.48 4.13 0.27
N ARG A 74 -6.50 3.87 1.15
CA ARG A 74 -5.09 3.69 0.76
C ARG A 74 -4.84 2.43 -0.07
N ALA A 75 -5.58 1.35 0.21
CA ALA A 75 -5.50 0.13 -0.59
C ALA A 75 -6.05 0.36 -2.01
N CYS A 76 -7.20 1.02 -2.11
CA CYS A 76 -7.83 1.37 -3.38
C CYS A 76 -6.89 2.21 -4.26
N GLU A 77 -6.27 3.25 -3.68
CA GLU A 77 -5.32 4.11 -4.39
C GLU A 77 -4.14 3.32 -4.98
N MET A 78 -3.50 2.46 -4.16
CA MET A 78 -2.32 1.70 -4.59
C MET A 78 -2.66 0.65 -5.66
N LEU A 79 -3.79 -0.03 -5.52
CA LEU A 79 -4.27 -1.00 -6.52
C LEU A 79 -4.61 -0.29 -7.83
N LEU A 80 -5.36 0.82 -7.78
CA LEU A 80 -5.68 1.61 -8.96
C LEU A 80 -4.41 2.12 -9.66
N ALA A 81 -3.42 2.60 -8.90
CA ALA A 81 -2.16 3.01 -9.47
C ALA A 81 -1.44 1.85 -10.17
N PHE A 82 -1.33 0.69 -9.50
CA PHE A 82 -0.70 -0.50 -10.08
C PHE A 82 -1.33 -0.94 -11.41
N ASP A 83 -2.67 -0.93 -11.48
CA ASP A 83 -3.42 -1.37 -12.65
C ASP A 83 -3.33 -0.39 -13.83
N THR A 84 -3.13 0.90 -13.56
CA THR A 84 -3.28 1.96 -14.58
C THR A 84 -1.95 2.57 -15.04
N VAL A 85 -0.93 2.67 -14.19
CA VAL A 85 0.30 3.43 -14.52
C VAL A 85 1.07 2.84 -15.69
N ASN A 86 1.00 1.52 -15.89
CA ASN A 86 1.68 0.83 -16.99
C ASN A 86 1.08 1.17 -18.36
N ALA A 87 -0.14 1.69 -18.41
CA ALA A 87 -0.77 2.16 -19.65
C ALA A 87 -0.33 3.58 -20.04
N ILE A 88 0.36 4.30 -19.15
CA ILE A 88 0.78 5.69 -19.38
C ILE A 88 2.12 5.70 -20.13
N PRO A 89 2.20 6.24 -21.36
CA PRO A 89 3.43 6.24 -22.14
C PRO A 89 4.57 6.99 -21.43
N ARG A 90 5.76 6.37 -21.40
CA ARG A 90 6.98 6.91 -20.75
C ARG A 90 6.85 7.08 -19.23
N HIS A 91 5.85 6.49 -18.59
CA HIS A 91 5.78 6.40 -17.14
C HIS A 91 6.67 5.26 -16.62
N THR A 92 7.07 5.34 -15.36
CA THR A 92 7.75 4.24 -14.67
C THR A 92 6.81 3.04 -14.57
N ARG A 93 7.37 1.83 -14.68
CA ARG A 93 6.60 0.59 -14.59
C ARG A 93 6.30 0.27 -13.12
N ALA A 94 5.05 -0.07 -12.82
CA ALA A 94 4.71 -0.71 -11.56
C ALA A 94 5.20 -2.17 -11.55
N LEU A 95 6.00 -2.52 -10.54
CA LEU A 95 6.61 -3.85 -10.42
C LEU A 95 5.85 -4.77 -9.46
N ASP A 96 5.23 -4.20 -8.42
CA ASP A 96 4.45 -4.92 -7.42
C ASP A 96 3.50 -3.95 -6.70
N VAL A 97 2.48 -4.52 -6.05
CA VAL A 97 1.56 -3.84 -5.14
C VAL A 97 1.21 -4.80 -4.03
N GLY A 98 1.04 -4.31 -2.81
CA GLY A 98 0.83 -5.20 -1.69
C GLY A 98 0.62 -4.50 -0.36
N ALA A 99 0.62 -5.30 0.70
CA ALA A 99 0.51 -4.83 2.07
C ALA A 99 1.77 -5.16 2.87
N TYR A 100 2.12 -4.27 3.81
CA TYR A 100 3.07 -4.61 4.87
C TYR A 100 2.34 -5.40 5.96
N LEU A 101 2.91 -6.54 6.37
CA LEU A 101 2.33 -7.39 7.39
C LEU A 101 2.70 -6.88 8.80
N CYS A 102 1.77 -6.99 9.75
CA CYS A 102 2.05 -6.63 11.15
C CYS A 102 3.18 -7.48 11.77
N SER A 103 3.36 -8.71 11.28
CA SER A 103 4.47 -9.60 11.66
C SER A 103 5.82 -9.19 11.06
N GLY A 104 5.86 -8.13 10.24
CA GLY A 104 6.95 -7.81 9.35
C GLY A 104 6.85 -8.52 8.01
N GLY A 105 7.44 -7.91 6.98
CA GLY A 105 7.45 -8.43 5.61
C GLY A 105 6.32 -7.91 4.73
N PHE A 106 6.30 -8.39 3.49
CA PHE A 106 5.42 -7.91 2.42
C PHE A 106 4.53 -9.04 1.90
N LEU A 107 3.25 -8.74 1.73
CA LEU A 107 2.29 -9.57 1.02
C LEU A 107 2.04 -8.92 -0.34
N SER A 108 2.57 -9.53 -1.39
CA SER A 108 2.29 -9.12 -2.77
C SER A 108 0.85 -9.50 -3.16
N LEU A 109 0.21 -8.58 -3.87
CA LEU A 109 -1.12 -8.71 -4.47
C LEU A 109 -1.07 -8.57 -5.99
N ARG A 110 0.12 -8.49 -6.61
CA ARG A 110 0.27 -8.23 -8.06
C ARG A 110 -0.44 -9.26 -8.96
N ASP A 111 -0.53 -10.50 -8.48
CA ASP A 111 -1.13 -11.63 -9.20
C ASP A 111 -2.53 -11.96 -8.63
N ALA A 112 -3.06 -11.11 -7.73
CA ALA A 112 -4.41 -11.25 -7.20
C ALA A 112 -5.44 -10.68 -8.19
N GLY A 113 -6.63 -11.29 -8.22
CA GLY A 113 -7.79 -10.76 -8.94
C GLY A 113 -8.77 -10.12 -7.96
N GLU A 114 -9.91 -10.78 -7.75
CA GLU A 114 -10.98 -10.29 -6.88
C GLU A 114 -10.68 -10.46 -5.39
N PHE A 115 -11.16 -9.50 -4.59
CA PHE A 115 -11.13 -9.59 -3.13
C PHE A 115 -12.39 -10.29 -2.61
N TYR A 116 -12.24 -11.10 -1.56
CA TYR A 116 -13.37 -11.71 -0.86
C TYR A 116 -13.32 -11.36 0.63
N LEU A 117 -14.49 -11.34 1.26
CA LEU A 117 -14.65 -11.17 2.70
C LEU A 117 -15.36 -12.39 3.26
N VAL A 118 -14.76 -13.01 4.27
CA VAL A 118 -15.40 -14.05 5.08
C VAL A 118 -15.63 -13.47 6.48
N THR A 119 -16.86 -13.56 6.97
CA THR A 119 -17.22 -13.17 8.34
C THR A 119 -17.51 -14.42 9.15
N SER A 120 -17.48 -14.33 10.49
CA SER A 120 -18.11 -15.34 11.32
C SER A 120 -19.61 -15.41 11.02
N TRP A 121 -20.18 -16.60 11.10
CA TRP A 121 -21.62 -16.76 11.18
C TRP A 121 -22.10 -16.26 12.55
N ALA A 122 -23.20 -15.51 12.56
CA ALA A 122 -23.99 -15.23 13.75
C ALA A 122 -25.42 -15.70 13.47
N GLU A 123 -26.24 -15.90 14.50
CA GLU A 123 -27.70 -16.05 14.36
C GLU A 123 -28.39 -14.73 14.71
N GLY A 124 -29.45 -14.36 13.96
CA GLY A 124 -30.03 -13.02 14.07
C GLY A 124 -31.21 -12.79 13.12
N ARG A 125 -31.79 -11.59 13.15
CA ARG A 125 -32.90 -11.19 12.26
C ARG A 125 -32.40 -10.16 11.24
N PRO A 126 -32.82 -10.26 9.96
CA PRO A 126 -32.44 -9.27 8.95
C PRO A 126 -32.81 -7.86 9.38
N TYR A 127 -31.90 -6.92 9.12
CA TYR A 127 -32.05 -5.52 9.50
C TYR A 127 -33.35 -4.89 8.99
N ALA A 128 -33.84 -5.33 7.83
CA ALA A 128 -35.08 -4.85 7.21
C ALA A 128 -36.36 -5.03 8.07
N HIS A 129 -36.31 -5.84 9.14
CA HIS A 129 -37.46 -6.12 10.01
C HIS A 129 -37.40 -5.43 11.37
N LEU A 130 -36.43 -4.53 11.59
CA LEU A 130 -36.24 -3.83 12.86
C LEU A 130 -36.67 -2.37 12.77
N THR A 131 -37.33 -1.88 13.83
CA THR A 131 -37.58 -0.45 14.01
C THR A 131 -36.31 0.27 14.47
N PRO A 132 -36.15 1.59 14.22
CA PRO A 132 -34.90 2.32 14.48
C PRO A 132 -34.32 2.18 15.90
N GLN A 133 -35.17 1.97 16.91
CA GLN A 133 -34.78 1.79 18.31
C GLN A 133 -34.13 0.41 18.61
N LYS A 134 -34.34 -0.60 17.77
CA LYS A 134 -33.81 -1.97 17.97
C LYS A 134 -32.45 -2.22 17.31
N ILE A 135 -31.93 -1.24 16.55
CA ILE A 135 -30.63 -1.33 15.84
C ILE A 135 -29.44 -1.27 16.82
N TYR A 136 -29.65 -0.82 18.05
CA TYR A 136 -28.55 -0.56 18.99
C TYR A 136 -28.33 -1.65 20.05
N TYR A 137 -29.12 -2.74 20.07
CA TYR A 137 -29.23 -3.61 21.26
C TYR A 137 -29.21 -5.14 21.06
N GLY A 138 -28.89 -5.72 19.89
CA GLY A 138 -28.79 -7.18 19.80
C GLY A 138 -28.32 -7.77 18.48
N ASP A 139 -27.81 -8.99 18.56
CA ASP A 139 -27.12 -9.79 17.54
C ASP A 139 -27.67 -9.63 16.11
N PHE A 140 -26.83 -9.10 15.22
CA PHE A 140 -27.16 -8.84 13.82
C PHE A 140 -26.53 -9.89 12.92
N CYS A 141 -27.33 -10.38 11.98
CA CYS A 141 -26.91 -11.23 10.88
C CYS A 141 -27.17 -10.55 9.55
N LEU A 142 -26.37 -10.94 8.56
CA LEU A 142 -26.68 -10.76 7.15
C LEU A 142 -28.06 -11.34 6.83
#